data_AF-A0A7V6X206-F1
#
_entry.id   AF-A0A7V6X206-F1
#
_cell.length_a   1.000
_cell.length_b   1.000
_cell.length_c   1.000
_cell.angle_alpha   90.00
_cell.angle_beta   90.00
_cell.angle_gamma   90.00
#
_symmetry.space_group_name_H-M   'P 1'
#
loop_
_entity.id
_entity.type
_entity.pdbx_description
1 polymer ?
#
loop_
_entity_poly.entity_id
_entity_poly.type
_entity_poly.pdbx_seq_one_letter_code
_entity_poly.pdbx_strand_id
1 'polypeptide(L)'
;MSLIDDLQRVFPRLQLNPTIEGTMIKLAEEVGEMSEIVGKIRGMSGEDKEKALIKLLSRDMGREISEALGTEGPVDKDLLGRIADDYSARRVKALAEGVSQEDIEVWIARELLDVMQTCATFAYQLDVDMEKLLAEHREKLIKRGYLKE
;
A
#
# COMPACT_ATOMS: atom_id res chain seq x y z
N MET A 1 -7.46 25.75 10.15
CA MET A 1 -6.93 24.39 10.08
C MET A 1 -6.09 24.35 8.81
N SER A 2 -4.82 24.00 8.93
CA SER A 2 -3.89 24.02 7.81
C SER A 2 -4.20 22.85 6.86
N LEU A 3 -3.91 22.94 5.56
CA LEU A 3 -4.08 21.81 4.63
C LEU A 3 -3.24 20.60 5.05
N ILE A 4 -2.15 20.85 5.77
CA ILE A 4 -1.27 19.83 6.32
C ILE A 4 -1.89 19.14 7.53
N ASP A 5 -2.68 19.85 8.34
CA ASP A 5 -3.41 19.27 9.48
C ASP A 5 -4.44 18.25 8.98
N ASP A 6 -5.14 18.60 7.89
CA ASP A 6 -6.10 17.70 7.24
C ASP A 6 -5.40 16.47 6.65
N LEU A 7 -4.22 16.65 6.04
CA LEU A 7 -3.43 15.52 5.53
C LEU A 7 -3.00 14.59 6.68
N GLN A 8 -2.53 15.15 7.81
CA GLN A 8 -2.11 14.34 8.97
C GLN A 8 -3.27 13.58 9.62
N ARG A 9 -4.50 14.09 9.51
CA ARG A 9 -5.70 13.39 9.98
C ARG A 9 -5.97 12.11 9.18
N VAL A 10 -5.66 12.13 7.88
CA VAL A 10 -5.88 10.97 6.99
C VAL A 10 -4.65 10.05 6.95
N PHE A 11 -3.45 10.63 6.86
CA PHE A 11 -2.17 9.94 6.78
C PHE A 11 -1.24 10.42 7.91
N PRO A 12 -1.25 9.77 9.09
CA PRO A 12 -0.56 10.29 10.26
C PRO A 12 0.96 10.32 10.11
N ARG A 13 1.61 11.21 10.87
CA ARG A 13 3.07 11.15 11.06
C ARG A 13 3.42 9.88 11.80
N LEU A 14 4.24 9.05 11.16
CA LEU A 14 4.73 7.81 11.76
C LEU A 14 5.84 8.11 12.78
N GLN A 15 5.95 7.28 13.81
CA GLN A 15 7.03 7.34 14.80
C GLN A 15 8.31 6.69 14.25
N LEU A 16 8.75 7.18 13.09
CA LEU A 16 9.93 6.72 12.37
C LEU A 16 10.88 7.90 12.19
N ASN A 17 12.17 7.63 12.04
CA ASN A 17 13.16 8.66 11.68
C ASN A 17 13.84 8.34 10.32
N PRO A 18 13.06 8.24 9.22
CA PRO A 18 13.63 7.89 7.93
C PRO A 18 14.41 9.07 7.32
N THR A 19 15.36 8.77 6.43
CA THR A 19 15.95 9.78 5.56
C THR A 19 15.08 10.00 4.32
N ILE A 20 15.30 11.09 3.59
CA ILE A 20 14.62 11.36 2.32
C ILE A 20 14.88 10.24 1.31
N GLU A 21 16.12 9.78 1.20
CA GLU A 21 16.51 8.70 0.30
C GLU A 21 15.85 7.38 0.69
N GLY A 22 15.77 7.08 1.99
CA GLY A 22 15.10 5.89 2.50
C GLY A 22 13.60 5.91 2.17
N THR A 23 12.93 7.04 2.40
CA THR A 23 11.51 7.18 2.05
C THR A 23 11.29 7.10 0.54
N MET A 24 12.19 7.64 -0.28
CA MET A 24 12.10 7.52 -1.74
C MET A 24 12.25 6.07 -2.23
N ILE A 25 13.19 5.32 -1.65
CA ILE A 25 13.35 3.89 -1.95
C ILE A 25 12.08 3.13 -1.57
N LYS A 26 11.53 3.39 -0.38
CA LYS A 26 10.29 2.75 0.08
C LYS A 26 9.11 3.13 -0.81
N LEU A 27 9.00 4.38 -1.24
CA LEU A 27 7.96 4.81 -2.18
C LEU A 27 8.04 4.03 -3.50
N ALA A 28 9.25 3.81 -4.03
CA ALA A 28 9.43 3.02 -5.24
C ALA A 28 9.04 1.54 -5.04
N GLU A 29 9.31 0.99 -3.85
CA GLU A 29 8.87 -0.35 -3.45
C GLU A 29 7.34 -0.46 -3.45
N GLU A 30 6.63 0.41 -2.72
CA GLU A 30 5.16 0.41 -2.63
C GLU A 30 4.50 0.56 -4.03
N VAL A 31 5.06 1.45 -4.87
CA VAL A 31 4.57 1.61 -6.25
C VAL A 31 4.80 0.35 -7.09
N GLY A 32 5.94 -0.32 -6.91
CA GLY A 32 6.24 -1.59 -7.59
C GLY A 32 5.29 -2.70 -7.17
N GLU A 33 4.99 -2.78 -5.88
CA GLU A 33 4.05 -3.75 -5.30
C GLU A 33 2.62 -3.52 -5.82
N MET A 34 2.13 -2.26 -5.83
CA MET A 34 0.85 -1.91 -6.45
C MET A 34 0.82 -2.22 -7.95
N SER A 35 1.91 -1.92 -8.68
CA SER A 35 2.01 -2.15 -10.13
C SER A 35 1.94 -3.63 -10.49
N GLU A 36 2.48 -4.51 -9.64
CA GLU A 36 2.40 -5.95 -9.81
C GLU A 36 0.95 -6.45 -9.78
N ILE A 37 0.11 -5.91 -8.89
CA ILE A 37 -1.32 -6.26 -8.79
C ILE A 37 -2.09 -5.69 -9.98
N VAL A 38 -1.90 -4.41 -10.30
CA VAL A 38 -2.61 -3.74 -11.41
C VAL A 38 -2.27 -4.37 -12.76
N GLY A 39 -0.99 -4.66 -13.01
CA GLY A 39 -0.51 -5.13 -14.31
C GLY A 39 -0.60 -6.65 -14.50
N LYS A 40 -0.13 -7.42 -13.51
CA LYS A 40 0.02 -8.89 -13.67
C LYS A 40 -1.28 -9.61 -13.35
N ILE A 41 -1.91 -9.31 -12.22
CA ILE A 41 -3.13 -10.02 -11.79
C ILE A 41 -4.30 -9.73 -12.76
N ARG A 42 -4.43 -8.50 -13.28
CA ARG A 42 -5.43 -8.18 -14.31
C ARG A 42 -5.12 -8.78 -15.70
N GLY A 43 -3.94 -9.36 -15.90
CA GLY A 43 -3.54 -9.98 -17.18
C GLY A 43 -3.29 -8.97 -18.30
N MET A 44 -2.90 -7.75 -17.95
CA MET A 44 -2.58 -6.70 -18.91
C MET A 44 -1.17 -6.84 -19.48
N SER A 45 -0.38 -7.78 -18.95
CA SER A 45 0.97 -8.16 -19.40
C SER A 45 1.01 -9.66 -19.69
N GLY A 46 1.79 -10.12 -20.67
CA GLY A 46 1.97 -11.54 -21.02
C GLY A 46 2.72 -12.38 -19.97
N GLU A 47 2.61 -11.99 -18.69
CA GLU A 47 3.29 -12.60 -17.54
C GLU A 47 2.36 -13.52 -16.74
N ASP A 48 2.98 -14.41 -15.95
CA ASP A 48 2.36 -15.47 -15.16
C ASP A 48 1.53 -14.93 -13.97
N LYS A 49 0.21 -14.96 -14.13
CA LYS A 49 -0.78 -14.54 -13.12
C LYS A 49 -0.68 -15.34 -11.83
N GLU A 50 -0.41 -16.64 -11.93
CA GLU A 50 -0.35 -17.53 -10.77
C GLU A 50 0.82 -17.16 -9.88
N LYS A 51 1.98 -16.87 -10.48
CA LYS A 51 3.16 -16.43 -9.74
C LYS A 51 2.92 -15.11 -9.01
N ALA A 52 2.26 -14.14 -9.64
CA ALA A 52 1.93 -12.87 -9.02
C ALA A 52 0.98 -13.04 -7.83
N LEU A 53 -0.04 -13.88 -7.99
CA LEU A 53 -1.00 -14.23 -6.94
C LEU A 53 -0.34 -14.94 -5.75
N ILE A 54 0.53 -15.92 -6.00
CA ILE A 54 1.25 -16.64 -4.95
C ILE A 54 2.12 -15.68 -4.15
N LYS A 55 2.82 -14.76 -4.82
CA LYS A 55 3.66 -13.75 -4.17
C LYS A 55 2.82 -12.83 -3.29
N LEU A 56 1.66 -12.38 -3.78
CA LEU A 56 0.75 -11.52 -3.02
C LEU A 56 0.23 -12.21 -1.76
N LEU A 57 -0.32 -13.43 -1.87
CA LEU A 57 -0.82 -14.18 -0.72
C LEU A 57 0.29 -14.48 0.30
N SER A 58 1.51 -14.71 -0.17
CA SER A 58 2.67 -14.93 0.71
C SER A 58 3.06 -13.67 1.48
N ARG A 59 2.95 -12.49 0.85
CA ARG A 59 3.21 -11.20 1.51
C ARG A 59 2.16 -10.90 2.57
N ASP A 60 0.89 -11.07 2.24
CA ASP A 60 -0.22 -10.86 3.18
C ASP A 60 -0.11 -11.79 4.40
N MET A 61 0.19 -13.08 4.18
CA MET A 61 0.48 -14.02 5.25
C MET A 61 1.66 -13.55 6.11
N GLY A 62 2.73 -13.06 5.49
CA GLY A 62 3.90 -12.55 6.20
C GLY A 62 3.58 -11.33 7.07
N ARG A 63 2.75 -10.41 6.59
CA ARG A 63 2.26 -9.25 7.35
C ARG A 63 1.47 -9.70 8.58
N GLU A 64 0.49 -10.59 8.38
CA GLU A 64 -0.37 -11.09 9.47
C GLU A 64 0.41 -11.90 10.51
N ILE A 65 1.38 -12.72 10.08
CA ILE A 65 2.31 -13.40 10.99
C ILE A 65 3.14 -12.39 11.77
N SER A 66 3.67 -11.36 11.11
CA SER A 66 4.50 -10.33 11.77
C SER A 66 3.69 -9.57 12.83
N GLU A 67 2.42 -9.27 12.55
CA GLU A 67 1.52 -8.65 13.52
C GLU A 67 1.25 -9.56 14.71
N ALA A 68 0.95 -10.85 14.46
CA ALA A 68 0.74 -11.84 15.51
C ALA A 68 1.99 -12.06 16.39
N LEU A 69 3.19 -11.90 15.82
CA LEU A 69 4.45 -11.99 16.55
C LEU A 69 4.81 -10.68 17.30
N GLY A 70 4.28 -9.55 16.86
CA GLY A 70 4.57 -8.23 17.43
C GLY A 70 3.83 -7.94 18.75
N THR A 71 2.92 -8.81 19.18
CA THR A 71 2.18 -8.64 20.43
C THR A 71 3.03 -8.94 21.66
N GLU A 72 2.88 -8.16 22.73
CA GLU A 72 3.54 -8.44 24.01
C GLU A 72 3.04 -9.77 24.61
N GLY A 73 3.94 -10.73 24.82
CA GLY A 73 3.63 -12.01 25.43
C GLY A 73 4.28 -13.21 24.73
N PRO A 74 3.98 -14.44 25.17
CA PRO A 74 4.43 -15.64 24.49
C PRO A 74 3.72 -15.79 23.14
N VAL A 75 4.47 -16.22 22.12
CA VAL A 75 3.95 -16.48 20.78
C VAL A 75 2.89 -17.58 20.81
N ASP A 76 1.68 -17.24 20.35
CA ASP A 76 0.60 -18.21 20.13
C ASP A 76 0.87 -19.02 18.85
N LYS A 77 1.44 -20.22 19.03
CA LYS A 77 1.76 -21.12 17.91
C LYS A 77 0.51 -21.65 17.20
N ASP A 78 -0.61 -21.76 17.90
CA ASP A 78 -1.86 -22.26 17.33
C ASP A 78 -2.49 -21.18 16.42
N LEU A 79 -2.37 -19.90 16.80
CA LEU A 79 -2.70 -18.78 15.92
C LEU A 79 -1.85 -18.79 14.65
N LEU A 80 -0.53 -18.92 14.76
CA LEU A 80 0.36 -18.97 13.59
C LEU A 80 0.03 -20.14 12.66
N GLY A 81 -0.26 -21.32 13.23
CA GLY A 81 -0.72 -22.49 12.47
C GLY A 81 -2.00 -22.21 11.69
N ARG A 82 -3.00 -21.60 12.35
CA ARG A 82 -4.27 -21.21 11.71
C ARG A 82 -4.07 -20.20 10.58
N ILE A 83 -3.20 -19.20 10.75
CA ILE A 83 -2.86 -18.24 9.70
C ILE A 83 -2.28 -18.99 8.49
N ALA A 84 -1.27 -19.84 8.72
CA ALA A 84 -0.64 -20.60 7.64
C ALA A 84 -1.62 -21.52 6.90
N ASP A 85 -2.51 -22.20 7.63
CA ASP A 85 -3.53 -23.08 7.06
C ASP A 85 -4.55 -22.29 6.21
N ASP A 86 -5.00 -21.13 6.69
CA ASP A 86 -5.93 -20.27 5.96
C ASP A 86 -5.32 -19.76 4.65
N TYR A 87 -4.09 -19.23 4.68
CA TYR A 87 -3.42 -18.79 3.44
C TYR A 87 -3.10 -19.95 2.49
N SER A 88 -2.81 -21.14 3.01
CA SER A 88 -2.65 -22.34 2.19
C SER A 88 -3.94 -22.70 1.47
N ALA A 89 -5.08 -22.68 2.18
CA ALA A 89 -6.40 -22.92 1.61
C ALA A 89 -6.80 -21.84 0.58
N ARG A 90 -6.60 -20.55 0.90
CA ARG A 90 -6.84 -19.42 -0.01
C ARG A 90 -6.01 -19.54 -1.28
N ARG A 91 -4.74 -19.94 -1.17
CA ARG A 91 -3.86 -20.17 -2.33
C ARG A 91 -4.39 -21.27 -3.23
N VAL A 92 -4.75 -22.42 -2.67
CA VAL A 92 -5.31 -23.53 -3.45
C VAL A 92 -6.60 -23.10 -4.16
N LYS A 93 -7.51 -22.44 -3.43
CA LYS A 93 -8.76 -21.93 -3.99
C LYS A 93 -8.52 -20.93 -5.11
N ALA A 94 -7.66 -19.94 -4.88
CA ALA A 94 -7.40 -18.88 -5.85
C ALA A 94 -6.68 -19.37 -7.12
N LEU A 95 -5.87 -20.43 -7.01
CA LEU A 95 -5.28 -21.10 -8.19
C LEU A 95 -6.29 -21.95 -8.96
N ALA A 96 -7.26 -22.57 -8.26
CA ALA A 96 -8.27 -23.42 -8.89
C ALA A 96 -9.43 -22.63 -9.52
N GLU A 97 -9.90 -21.60 -8.83
CA GLU A 97 -11.12 -20.85 -9.16
C GLU A 97 -10.81 -19.45 -9.73
N GLY A 98 -9.55 -19.01 -9.65
CA GLY A 98 -9.17 -17.63 -9.92
C GLY A 98 -9.50 -16.69 -8.75
N VAL A 99 -9.34 -15.40 -8.99
CA VAL A 99 -9.61 -14.34 -8.01
C VAL A 99 -10.75 -13.46 -8.51
N SER A 100 -11.63 -13.05 -7.61
CA SER A 100 -12.71 -12.13 -7.96
C SER A 100 -12.19 -10.73 -8.28
N GLN A 101 -12.93 -9.98 -9.10
CA GLN A 101 -12.59 -8.58 -9.39
C GLN A 101 -12.62 -7.71 -8.12
N GLU A 102 -13.50 -8.04 -7.17
CA GLU A 102 -13.62 -7.35 -5.88
C GLU A 102 -12.36 -7.55 -5.02
N ASP A 103 -11.85 -8.78 -4.91
CA ASP A 103 -10.61 -9.07 -4.16
C ASP A 103 -9.42 -8.31 -4.76
N ILE A 104 -9.34 -8.25 -6.10
CA ILE A 104 -8.31 -7.49 -6.80
C ILE A 104 -8.40 -6.00 -6.45
N GLU A 105 -9.60 -5.42 -6.44
CA GLU A 105 -9.80 -4.02 -6.08
C GLU A 105 -9.44 -3.72 -4.64
N VAL A 106 -9.76 -4.62 -3.70
CA VAL A 106 -9.35 -4.53 -2.30
C VAL A 106 -7.84 -4.53 -2.18
N TRP A 107 -7.14 -5.41 -2.88
CA TRP A 107 -5.68 -5.45 -2.85
C TRP A 107 -5.04 -4.21 -3.47
N ILE A 108 -5.56 -3.73 -4.60
CA ILE A 108 -5.09 -2.47 -5.20
C ILE A 108 -5.29 -1.32 -4.22
N ALA A 109 -6.44 -1.24 -3.55
CA ALA A 109 -6.73 -0.18 -2.59
C ALA A 109 -5.77 -0.20 -1.40
N ARG A 110 -5.40 -1.38 -0.89
CA ARG A 110 -4.43 -1.53 0.21
C ARG A 110 -3.06 -0.99 -0.18
N GLU A 111 -2.50 -1.45 -1.30
CA GLU A 111 -1.18 -0.98 -1.74
C GLU A 111 -1.22 0.51 -2.15
N LEU A 112 -2.34 1.00 -2.69
CA LEU A 112 -2.53 2.43 -2.96
C LEU A 112 -2.44 3.25 -1.67
N LEU A 113 -3.04 2.77 -0.57
CA LEU A 113 -2.95 3.45 0.72
C LEU A 113 -1.53 3.48 1.27
N ASP A 114 -0.75 2.40 1.08
CA ASP A 114 0.67 2.36 1.47
C ASP A 114 1.50 3.37 0.66
N VAL A 115 1.25 3.47 -0.65
CA VAL A 115 1.86 4.52 -1.51
C VAL A 115 1.48 5.92 -1.01
N MET A 116 0.21 6.15 -0.71
CA MET A 116 -0.27 7.47 -0.25
C MET A 116 0.33 7.85 1.11
N GLN A 117 0.38 6.91 2.07
CA GLN A 117 1.01 7.13 3.38
C GLN A 117 2.51 7.40 3.24
N THR A 118 3.19 6.71 2.33
CA THR A 118 4.62 6.93 2.07
C THR A 118 4.86 8.30 1.42
N CYS A 119 4.02 8.72 0.46
CA CYS A 119 4.03 10.08 -0.08
C CYS A 119 3.81 11.15 0.99
N ALA A 120 2.85 10.94 1.91
CA ALA A 120 2.59 11.86 3.01
C ALA A 120 3.80 11.95 3.96
N THR A 121 4.37 10.80 4.33
CA THR A 121 5.61 10.71 5.11
C THR A 121 6.73 11.50 4.46
N PHE A 122 6.89 11.34 3.13
CA PHE A 122 7.90 12.08 2.38
C PHE A 122 7.63 13.59 2.42
N ALA A 123 6.39 14.03 2.20
CA ALA A 123 6.03 15.43 2.30
C ALA A 123 6.35 16.04 3.69
N TYR A 124 6.18 15.27 4.76
CA TYR A 124 6.49 15.71 6.13
C TYR A 124 7.98 15.88 6.43
N GLN A 125 8.87 15.28 5.61
CA GLN A 125 10.32 15.43 5.74
C GLN A 125 10.86 16.68 5.02
N LEU A 126 10.09 17.27 4.11
CA LEU A 126 10.53 18.41 3.33
C LEU A 126 10.34 19.72 4.11
N ASP A 127 11.41 20.51 4.20
CA ASP A 127 11.39 21.85 4.80
C ASP A 127 10.95 22.91 3.76
N VAL A 128 9.66 22.87 3.39
CA VAL A 128 9.08 23.76 2.39
C VAL A 128 7.68 24.23 2.81
N ASP A 129 7.26 25.38 2.30
CA ASP A 129 5.89 25.88 2.46
C ASP A 129 4.92 25.08 1.59
N MET A 130 4.46 23.96 2.14
CA MET A 130 3.60 23.03 1.42
C MET A 130 2.20 23.58 1.18
N GLU A 131 1.71 24.50 2.03
CA GLU A 131 0.41 25.15 1.79
C GLU A 131 0.45 26.01 0.52
N LYS A 132 1.48 26.84 0.40
CA LYS A 132 1.70 27.65 -0.79
C LYS A 132 1.86 26.77 -2.03
N LEU A 133 2.67 25.72 -1.97
CA LEU A 133 2.89 24.81 -3.11
C LEU A 133 1.61 24.07 -3.52
N LEU A 134 0.75 23.68 -2.57
CA LEU A 134 -0.55 23.06 -2.85
C LEU A 134 -1.51 24.06 -3.53
N ALA A 135 -1.52 25.32 -3.09
CA ALA A 135 -2.32 26.37 -3.73
C ALA A 135 -1.87 26.61 -5.18
N GLU A 136 -0.56 26.76 -5.41
CA GLU A 136 0.03 26.89 -6.74
C GLU A 136 -0.29 25.68 -7.64
N HIS A 137 -0.23 24.46 -7.07
CA HIS A 137 -0.57 23.24 -7.79
C HIS A 137 -2.05 23.21 -8.19
N ARG A 138 -2.97 23.60 -7.29
CA ARG A 138 -4.41 23.65 -7.57
C ARG A 138 -4.72 24.66 -8.67
N GLU A 139 -4.14 25.86 -8.64
CA GLU A 139 -4.30 26.86 -9.71
C GLU A 139 -3.86 26.32 -11.06
N LYS A 140 -2.71 25.62 -11.10
CA LYS A 140 -2.23 24.97 -12.33
C LYS A 140 -3.24 23.95 -12.86
N LEU A 141 -3.91 23.18 -11.99
CA LEU A 141 -4.93 22.21 -12.40
C LEU A 141 -6.20 22.89 -12.95
N ILE A 142 -6.63 24.00 -12.34
CA ILE A 142 -7.75 24.82 -12.84
C ILE A 142 -7.42 25.39 -14.22
N LYS A 143 -6.24 26.00 -14.40
CA LYS A 143 -5.78 26.56 -15.69
C LYS A 143 -5.73 25.50 -16.80
N ARG A 144 -5.48 24.24 -16.45
CA ARG A 144 -5.46 23.09 -17.38
C ARG A 144 -6.85 22.46 -17.60
N GLY A 145 -7.88 22.92 -16.89
CA GLY A 145 -9.24 22.38 -17.00
C GLY A 145 -9.46 21.03 -16.30
N TYR A 146 -8.54 20.59 -15.45
CA TYR A 146 -8.69 19.35 -14.68
C TYR A 146 -9.59 19.51 -13.45
N LEU A 147 -9.78 20.74 -12.98
CA LEU A 147 -10.68 21.10 -11.89
C LEU A 147 -11.62 22.21 -12.35
N LYS A 148 -12.89 22.10 -11.99
CA LYS A 148 -13.86 23.20 -12.08
C LYS A 148 -13.88 23.92 -10.73
N GLU A 149 -13.98 25.25 -10.76
CA GLU A 149 -14.16 26.09 -9.56
C GLU A 149 -15.44 25.75 -8.81
#